data_AF-A0A3R7ESI7-F1
#
_entry.id   AF-A0A3R7ESI7-F1
#
_cell.length_a   1.000
_cell.length_b   1.000
_cell.length_c   1.000
_cell.angle_alpha   90.00
_cell.angle_beta   90.00
_cell.angle_gamma   90.00
#
_symmetry.space_group_name_H-M   'P 1'
#
loop_
_entity.id
_entity.type
_entity.pdbx_description
1 polymer ?
#
loop_
_entity_poly.entity_id
_entity_poly.type
_entity_poly.pdbx_seq_one_letter_code
_entity_poly.pdbx_strand_id
1 'polypeptide(L)'
;MSRLEDELKELRKELSKIAKEVEKLKTRREQTSLGPYPGSPEPSASLIRVLAERLPDKPDAGMAFFGGIQKKNGKIRSSYFSGHDFESILRCSPKRVAKLLSPLSSEQRILILKTLIKGDRSSSELSRETGLEGGQLYH
;
A
#
# COMPACT_ATOMS: atom_id res chain seq x y z
N MET A 1 33.48 9.08 -49.34
CA MET A 1 32.71 7.87 -48.97
C MET A 1 32.88 7.47 -47.50
N SER A 2 34.00 7.80 -46.82
CA SER A 2 34.24 7.37 -45.43
C SER A 2 33.27 7.92 -44.38
N ARG A 3 32.83 9.19 -44.48
CA ARG A 3 31.97 9.80 -43.45
C ARG A 3 30.59 9.14 -43.32
N LEU A 4 30.03 8.70 -44.45
CA LEU A 4 28.73 8.02 -44.49
C LEU A 4 28.84 6.59 -43.95
N GLU A 5 29.98 5.93 -44.19
CA GLU A 5 30.26 4.59 -43.66
C GLU A 5 30.47 4.62 -42.14
N ASP A 6 31.12 5.66 -41.62
CA ASP A 6 31.30 5.87 -40.18
C ASP A 6 29.97 6.17 -39.48
N GLU A 7 29.13 7.02 -40.06
CA GLU A 7 27.78 7.30 -39.55
C GLU A 7 26.91 6.03 -39.55
N LEU A 8 26.95 5.22 -40.62
CA LEU A 8 26.24 3.94 -40.68
C LEU A 8 26.72 2.94 -39.63
N LYS A 9 28.02 2.97 -39.30
CA LYS A 9 28.62 2.07 -38.31
C LYS A 9 28.21 2.44 -36.88
N GLU A 10 28.18 3.72 -36.55
CA GLU A 10 27.67 4.20 -35.27
C GLU A 10 26.16 3.95 -35.13
N LEU A 11 25.37 4.19 -36.19
CA LEU A 11 23.92 3.92 -36.17
C LEU A 11 23.61 2.44 -35.91
N ARG A 12 24.37 1.53 -36.53
CA ARG A 12 24.23 0.08 -36.29
C ARG A 12 24.57 -0.31 -34.86
N LYS A 13 25.55 0.37 -34.26
CA LYS A 13 25.98 0.13 -32.87
C LYS A 13 24.92 0.61 -31.88
N GLU A 14 24.34 1.78 -32.13
CA GLU A 14 23.23 2.31 -31.32
C GLU A 14 21.98 1.43 -31.43
N LEU A 15 21.61 1.00 -32.64
CA LEU A 15 20.50 0.05 -32.85
C LEU A 15 20.72 -1.27 -32.11
N SER A 16 21.94 -1.81 -32.12
CA SER A 16 22.26 -3.03 -31.38
C SER A 16 22.14 -2.84 -29.86
N LYS A 17 22.52 -1.67 -29.36
CA LYS A 17 22.40 -1.33 -27.94
C LYS A 17 20.94 -1.21 -27.52
N ILE A 18 20.13 -0.50 -28.32
CA ILE A 18 18.69 -0.35 -28.09
C ILE A 18 17.98 -1.71 -28.13
N ALA A 19 18.30 -2.56 -29.11
CA ALA A 19 17.72 -3.90 -29.21
C ALA A 19 17.99 -4.74 -27.95
N LYS A 20 19.21 -4.68 -27.39
CA LYS A 20 19.57 -5.36 -26.14
C LYS A 20 18.86 -4.79 -24.92
N GLU A 21 18.68 -3.47 -24.86
CA GLU A 21 17.92 -2.82 -23.78
C GLU A 21 16.44 -3.19 -23.84
N VAL A 22 15.84 -3.23 -25.03
CA VAL A 22 14.45 -3.66 -25.24
C VAL A 22 14.25 -5.12 -24.82
N GLU A 23 15.18 -6.02 -25.16
CA GLU A 23 15.10 -7.43 -24.74
C GLU A 23 15.20 -7.59 -23.22
N LYS A 24 16.10 -6.85 -22.56
CA LYS A 24 16.18 -6.82 -21.08
C LYS A 24 14.90 -6.29 -20.44
N LEU A 25 14.28 -5.28 -21.04
CA LEU A 25 13.02 -4.71 -20.56
C LEU A 25 11.85 -5.68 -20.72
N LYS A 26 11.79 -6.42 -21.83
CA LYS A 26 10.79 -7.49 -22.04
C LYS A 26 10.94 -8.62 -21.03
N THR A 27 12.16 -9.13 -20.84
CA THR A 27 12.40 -10.20 -19.83
C THR A 27 12.08 -9.74 -18.41
N ARG A 28 12.38 -8.49 -18.06
CA ARG A 28 12.00 -7.93 -16.75
C ARG A 28 10.48 -7.82 -16.59
N ARG A 29 9.75 -7.49 -17.65
CA ARG A 29 8.27 -7.45 -17.66
C ARG A 29 7.67 -8.85 -17.48
N GLU A 30 8.22 -9.86 -18.14
CA GLU A 30 7.78 -11.26 -18.02
C GLU A 30 8.11 -11.88 -16.65
N GLN A 31 9.22 -11.50 -16.02
CA GLN A 31 9.52 -11.91 -14.64
C GLN A 31 8.61 -11.23 -13.60
N THR A 32 7.97 -10.10 -13.96
CA THR A 32 7.04 -9.38 -13.08
C THR A 32 5.58 -9.79 -13.31
N SER A 33 5.27 -10.49 -14.40
CA SER A 33 3.96 -11.11 -14.56
C SER A 33 3.85 -12.28 -13.59
N LEU A 34 3.06 -12.10 -12.54
CA LEU A 34 2.55 -13.20 -11.72
C LEU A 34 1.94 -14.23 -12.69
N GLY A 35 2.53 -15.44 -12.75
CA GLY A 35 2.00 -16.54 -13.55
C GLY A 35 0.56 -16.90 -13.15
N PRO A 36 -0.13 -17.76 -13.93
CA PRO A 36 -1.50 -18.17 -13.62
C PRO A 36 -1.55 -18.72 -12.20
N TYR A 37 -2.29 -18.04 -11.32
CA TYR A 37 -2.43 -18.39 -9.92
C TYR A 37 -2.97 -19.83 -9.83
N PRO A 38 -2.24 -20.78 -9.23
CA PRO A 38 -2.77 -22.12 -9.00
C PRO A 38 -4.03 -21.97 -8.16
N GLY A 39 -5.11 -22.65 -8.61
CA GLY A 39 -6.48 -22.51 -8.10
C GLY A 39 -6.51 -22.25 -6.60
N SER A 40 -6.82 -21.01 -6.26
CA SER A 40 -6.85 -20.57 -4.87
C SER A 40 -7.91 -21.40 -4.12
N PRO A 41 -7.72 -21.75 -2.83
CA PRO A 41 -8.76 -22.38 -2.00
C PRO A 41 -10.15 -21.77 -2.23
N GLU A 42 -11.24 -22.55 -2.12
CA GLU A 42 -12.63 -22.10 -2.40
C GLU A 42 -13.00 -20.69 -1.83
N PRO A 43 -12.57 -20.32 -0.61
CA PRO A 43 -12.80 -18.98 -0.06
C PRO A 43 -12.08 -17.86 -0.82
N SER A 44 -10.87 -18.11 -1.30
CA SER A 44 -10.09 -17.17 -2.10
C SER A 44 -10.59 -17.07 -3.54
N ALA A 45 -11.15 -18.14 -4.12
CA ALA A 45 -11.76 -18.08 -5.45
C ALA A 45 -13.02 -17.19 -5.43
N SER A 46 -13.80 -17.30 -4.36
CA SER A 46 -14.96 -16.44 -4.11
C SER A 46 -14.56 -14.98 -3.95
N LEU A 47 -13.47 -14.69 -3.23
CA LEU A 47 -12.91 -13.34 -3.13
C LEU A 47 -12.51 -12.83 -4.52
N ILE A 48 -11.67 -13.57 -5.27
CA ILE A 48 -11.20 -13.20 -6.60
C ILE A 48 -12.37 -12.90 -7.55
N ARG A 49 -13.47 -13.68 -7.49
CA ARG A 49 -14.67 -13.42 -8.30
C ARG A 49 -15.32 -12.08 -7.95
N VAL A 50 -15.54 -11.82 -6.65
CA VAL A 50 -16.05 -10.52 -6.18
C VAL A 50 -15.11 -9.37 -6.57
N LEU A 51 -13.80 -9.63 -6.66
CA LEU A 51 -12.82 -8.64 -7.12
C LEU A 51 -13.00 -8.34 -8.61
N ALA A 52 -13.08 -9.39 -9.44
CA ALA A 52 -13.26 -9.25 -10.88
C ALA A 52 -14.57 -8.53 -11.22
N GLU A 53 -15.66 -8.80 -10.49
CA GLU A 53 -16.96 -8.12 -10.64
C GLU A 53 -16.92 -6.63 -10.28
N ARG A 54 -15.99 -6.21 -9.40
CA ARG A 54 -15.87 -4.81 -8.94
C ARG A 54 -14.81 -4.01 -9.69
N LEU A 55 -13.99 -4.67 -10.50
CA LEU A 55 -13.04 -3.98 -11.35
C LEU A 55 -13.77 -3.49 -12.61
N PRO A 56 -13.56 -2.23 -13.03
CA PRO A 56 -14.07 -1.78 -14.32
C PRO A 56 -13.39 -2.54 -15.45
N ASP A 57 -14.02 -2.57 -16.64
CA ASP A 57 -13.44 -3.08 -17.90
C ASP A 57 -12.27 -2.20 -18.39
N LYS A 58 -11.25 -2.03 -17.54
CA LYS A 58 -10.00 -1.34 -17.83
C LYS A 58 -8.87 -2.37 -17.74
N PRO A 59 -7.99 -2.45 -18.76
CA PRO A 59 -6.93 -3.47 -18.81
C PRO A 59 -5.93 -3.34 -17.65
N ASP A 60 -5.69 -2.12 -17.17
CA ASP A 60 -4.77 -1.81 -16.07
C ASP A 60 -5.55 -1.32 -14.84
N ALA A 61 -6.36 -2.21 -14.25
CA ALA A 61 -7.12 -1.93 -13.04
C ALA A 61 -6.69 -2.85 -11.88
N GLY A 62 -6.80 -2.33 -10.66
CA GLY A 62 -6.63 -3.16 -9.47
C GLY A 62 -7.29 -2.52 -8.26
N MET A 63 -7.45 -3.33 -7.22
CA MET A 63 -8.05 -2.96 -5.96
C MET A 63 -7.15 -3.38 -4.80
N ALA A 64 -7.08 -2.56 -3.76
CA ALA A 64 -6.47 -2.91 -2.49
C ALA A 64 -7.55 -3.19 -1.44
N PHE A 65 -7.27 -4.16 -0.57
CA PHE A 65 -8.16 -4.56 0.52
C PHE A 65 -7.49 -4.35 1.85
N PHE A 66 -8.23 -3.75 2.78
CA PHE A 66 -7.83 -3.55 4.15
C PHE A 66 -8.86 -4.23 5.03
N GLY A 67 -8.41 -5.18 5.83
CA GLY A 67 -9.30 -5.90 6.72
C GLY A 67 -8.61 -6.32 7.99
N GLY A 68 -9.40 -6.50 9.03
CA GLY A 68 -8.93 -6.94 10.32
C GLY A 68 -10.04 -7.61 11.10
N ILE A 69 -9.65 -8.54 11.96
CA ILE A 69 -10.55 -9.25 12.87
C ILE A 69 -9.98 -9.11 14.28
N GLN A 70 -10.82 -8.70 15.22
CA GLN A 70 -10.48 -8.68 16.63
C GLN A 70 -11.25 -9.77 17.36
N LYS A 71 -10.51 -10.64 18.07
CA LYS A 71 -11.08 -11.62 18.99
C LYS A 71 -10.98 -11.12 20.44
N LYS A 72 -12.02 -11.35 21.23
CA LYS A 72 -12.03 -11.14 22.68
C LYS A 72 -12.73 -12.33 23.32
N ASN A 73 -12.07 -12.99 24.28
CA ASN A 73 -12.57 -14.19 24.98
C ASN A 73 -12.94 -15.32 23.99
N GLY A 74 -12.06 -15.61 23.04
CA GLY A 74 -12.26 -16.66 22.03
C GLY A 74 -13.29 -16.36 20.93
N LYS A 75 -14.08 -15.28 21.06
CA LYS A 75 -15.10 -14.88 20.08
C LYS A 75 -14.66 -13.66 19.27
N ILE A 76 -15.02 -13.64 17.99
CA ILE A 76 -14.86 -12.44 17.14
C ILE A 76 -15.80 -11.37 17.68
N ARG A 77 -15.26 -10.19 18.02
CA ARG A 77 -16.04 -9.04 18.51
C ARG A 77 -16.17 -7.94 17.49
N SER A 78 -15.18 -7.78 16.63
CA SER A 78 -15.23 -6.84 15.53
C SER A 78 -14.50 -7.42 14.33
N SER A 79 -15.00 -7.09 13.16
CA SER A 79 -14.35 -7.31 11.89
C SER A 79 -14.61 -6.10 11.02
N TYR A 80 -13.59 -5.65 10.31
CA TYR A 80 -13.75 -4.62 9.29
C TYR A 80 -13.12 -5.11 7.99
N PHE A 81 -13.70 -4.68 6.88
CA PHE A 81 -13.22 -4.96 5.55
C PHE A 81 -13.56 -3.76 4.68
N SER A 82 -12.56 -3.17 4.04
CA SER A 82 -12.73 -2.12 3.04
C SER A 82 -11.94 -2.49 1.78
N GLY A 83 -12.56 -2.25 0.63
CA GLY A 83 -11.95 -2.42 -0.68
C GLY A 83 -11.96 -1.10 -1.41
N HIS A 84 -10.84 -0.72 -1.99
CA HIS A 84 -10.68 0.53 -2.74
C HIS A 84 -9.94 0.26 -4.04
N ASP A 85 -10.38 0.86 -5.14
CA ASP A 85 -9.63 0.83 -6.39
C ASP A 85 -8.31 1.60 -6.28
N PHE A 86 -7.28 1.16 -7.01
CA PHE A 86 -5.96 1.80 -6.95
C PHE A 86 -5.99 3.24 -7.42
N GLU A 87 -6.85 3.59 -8.38
CA GLU A 87 -6.96 4.96 -8.88
C GLU A 87 -7.40 5.91 -7.76
N SER A 88 -8.38 5.51 -6.94
CA SER A 88 -8.79 6.23 -5.73
C SER A 88 -7.68 6.35 -4.68
N ILE A 89 -6.87 5.31 -4.49
CA ILE A 89 -5.73 5.32 -3.56
C ILE A 89 -4.65 6.31 -4.05
N LEU A 90 -4.32 6.27 -5.35
CA LEU A 90 -3.31 7.14 -5.97
C LEU A 90 -3.76 8.60 -6.00
N ARG A 91 -5.06 8.86 -6.11
CA ARG A 91 -5.64 10.21 -6.02
C ARG A 91 -5.65 10.77 -4.59
N CYS A 92 -5.35 9.95 -3.58
CA CYS A 92 -5.33 10.42 -2.21
C CYS A 92 -4.19 11.42 -2.01
N SER A 93 -4.53 12.63 -1.56
CA SER A 93 -3.53 13.69 -1.35
C SER A 93 -2.48 13.25 -0.33
N PRO A 94 -1.17 13.32 -0.65
CA PRO A 94 -0.11 13.02 0.31
C PRO A 94 -0.23 13.86 1.59
N LYS A 95 -0.66 15.12 1.47
CA LYS A 95 -0.93 16.00 2.62
C LYS A 95 -2.02 15.45 3.53
N ARG A 96 -3.08 14.87 2.95
CA ARG A 96 -4.19 14.27 3.71
C ARG A 96 -3.73 12.99 4.42
N VAL A 97 -2.94 12.16 3.74
CA VAL A 97 -2.33 10.95 4.34
C VAL A 97 -1.40 11.33 5.49
N ALA A 98 -0.49 12.28 5.28
CA ALA A 98 0.41 12.77 6.32
C ALA A 98 -0.35 13.34 7.51
N LYS A 99 -1.42 14.13 7.27
CA LYS A 99 -2.28 14.67 8.34
C LYS A 99 -2.99 13.56 9.12
N LEU A 100 -3.44 12.51 8.45
CA LEU A 100 -4.11 11.37 9.10
C LEU A 100 -3.14 10.57 9.97
N LEU A 101 -1.90 10.40 9.51
CA LEU A 101 -0.88 9.60 10.20
C LEU A 101 -0.08 10.39 11.25
N SER A 102 -0.12 11.73 11.21
CA SER A 102 0.65 12.58 12.14
C SER A 102 0.36 12.38 13.63
N PRO A 103 -0.84 11.95 14.09
CA PRO A 103 -1.02 11.62 15.50
C PRO A 103 -0.20 10.39 15.92
N LEU A 104 0.11 9.50 14.98
CA LEU A 104 0.88 8.27 15.21
C LEU A 104 2.40 8.47 15.01
N SER A 105 2.85 9.70 14.75
CA SER A 105 4.29 9.99 14.63
C SER A 105 4.93 10.49 15.93
N SER A 106 4.17 10.53 17.03
CA SER A 106 4.67 10.93 18.36
C SER A 106 4.50 9.78 19.34
N GLU A 107 5.60 9.42 20.00
CA GLU A 107 5.61 8.39 21.04
C GLU A 107 4.66 8.74 22.19
N GLN A 108 4.63 10.01 22.61
CA GLN A 108 3.73 10.51 23.65
C GLN A 108 2.26 10.34 23.25
N ARG A 109 1.88 10.70 22.02
CA ARG A 109 0.52 10.53 21.52
C ARG A 109 0.11 9.07 21.41
N ILE A 110 1.04 8.19 21.00
CA ILE A 110 0.81 6.74 20.99
C ILE A 110 0.59 6.24 22.43
N LEU A 111 1.35 6.74 23.41
CA LEU A 111 1.20 6.34 24.80
C LEU A 111 -0.18 6.73 25.36
N ILE A 112 -0.61 7.97 25.12
CA ILE A 112 -1.96 8.46 25.46
C ILE A 112 -3.03 7.57 24.82
N LEU A 113 -2.92 7.31 23.51
CA LEU A 113 -3.86 6.47 22.78
C LEU A 113 -3.94 5.06 23.37
N LYS A 114 -2.80 4.43 23.69
CA LYS A 114 -2.75 3.10 24.31
C LYS A 114 -3.42 3.08 25.68
N THR A 115 -3.26 4.14 26.47
CA THR A 115 -3.94 4.27 27.76
C THR A 115 -5.45 4.38 27.59
N LEU A 116 -5.92 5.24 26.67
CA LEU A 116 -7.36 5.43 26.40
C LEU A 116 -8.04 4.18 25.81
N ILE A 117 -7.32 3.37 25.02
CA ILE A 117 -7.85 2.10 24.51
C ILE A 117 -8.19 1.11 25.64
N LYS A 118 -7.54 1.22 26.81
CA LYS A 118 -7.84 0.38 27.97
C LYS A 118 -9.11 0.79 28.70
N GLY A 119 -9.64 1.98 28.42
CA GLY A 119 -10.86 2.52 29.01
C GLY A 119 -10.75 4.03 29.23
N ASP A 120 -11.87 4.63 29.62
CA ASP A 120 -11.93 6.06 29.88
C ASP A 120 -10.96 6.45 31.01
N ARG A 121 -10.34 7.63 30.85
CA ARG A 121 -9.37 8.19 31.79
C ARG A 121 -9.57 9.68 31.93
N SER A 122 -9.50 10.15 33.16
CA SER A 122 -9.35 11.58 33.48
C SER A 122 -7.95 12.08 33.12
N SER A 123 -7.79 13.40 33.06
CA SER A 123 -6.50 14.04 32.80
C SER A 123 -5.44 13.67 33.85
N SER A 124 -5.81 13.58 35.13
CA SER A 124 -4.89 13.18 36.21
C SER A 124 -4.46 11.72 36.09
N GLU A 125 -5.34 10.83 35.66
CA GLU A 125 -5.00 9.44 35.41
C GLU A 125 -4.08 9.29 34.19
N LEU A 126 -4.33 10.06 33.13
CA LEU A 126 -3.43 10.12 31.98
C LEU A 126 -2.04 10.61 32.38
N SER A 127 -1.94 11.69 33.16
CA SER A 127 -0.65 12.17 33.65
C SER A 127 0.10 11.11 34.44
N ARG A 128 -0.59 10.40 35.35
CA ARG A 128 0.01 9.32 36.14
C ARG A 128 0.47 8.13 35.28
N GLU A 129 -0.31 7.73 34.27
CA GLU A 129 0.02 6.57 33.43
C GLU A 129 1.05 6.89 32.34
N THR A 130 1.10 8.13 31.86
CA THR A 130 1.96 8.54 30.74
C THR A 130 3.20 9.32 31.15
N GLY A 131 3.24 9.85 32.38
CA GLY A 131 4.30 10.75 32.86
C GLY A 131 4.25 12.16 32.27
N LEU A 132 3.19 12.50 31.53
CA LEU A 132 3.02 13.80 30.89
C LEU A 132 2.25 14.75 31.82
N GLU A 133 2.74 15.96 32.01
CA GLU A 133 2.13 16.93 32.92
C GLU A 133 1.76 18.25 32.24
N GLY A 134 0.69 18.87 32.74
CA GLY A 134 0.28 20.22 32.34
C GLY A 134 0.23 20.40 30.83
N GLY A 135 0.94 21.41 30.32
CA GLY A 135 0.96 21.75 28.90
C GLY A 135 1.33 20.59 27.96
N GLN A 136 2.14 19.62 28.40
CA GLN A 136 2.51 18.47 27.55
C GLN A 136 1.36 17.53 27.27
N LEU A 137 0.36 17.48 28.14
CA LEU A 137 -0.83 16.66 27.96
C LEU A 137 -1.88 17.37 27.08
N TYR A 138 -1.90 18.71 27.09
CA TYR A 138 -2.89 19.54 26.40
C TYR A 138 -2.43 20.07 25.02
N HIS A 139 -1.16 19.90 24.65
CA HIS A 139 -0.57 20.34 23.36
C HIS A 139 -0.12 19.16 22.49
#